data_AF-A0AAJ1RRW6-F1
#
_entry.id   AF-A0AAJ1RRW6-F1
#
_cell.length_a   1.000
_cell.length_b   1.000
_cell.length_c   1.000
_cell.angle_alpha   90.00
_cell.angle_beta   90.00
_cell.angle_gamma   90.00
#
_symmetry.space_group_name_H-M   'P 1'
#
loop_
_entity.id
_entity.type
_entity.pdbx_description
1 polymer ?
#
loop_
_entity_poly.entity_id
_entity_poly.type
_entity_poly.pdbx_seq_one_letter_code
_entity_poly.pdbx_strand_id
1 'polypeptide(L)'
;MSLWAAQVWLGLSIAVIGISMHRTGPAFRRHPFGTPIALLGLAVMLIHVEQPPHPELEVVSAAVDAAFWTIPALLGTRLVLSGAPLYWKSRPLPLLAGWVLIVAGWLQYYSTSSPSLTDALSAGGSLIGILLSLAVFVLCVRTAERMTPQEPETEGLDEREMKYVASVLRRHLGVDDEP
;
A
#
# COMPACT_ATOMS: atom_id res chain seq x y z
N MET A 1 24.15 -5.83 -19.80
CA MET A 1 22.90 -6.44 -19.27
C MET A 1 22.02 -6.78 -20.46
N SER A 2 21.36 -7.94 -20.47
CA SER A 2 20.42 -8.26 -21.56
C SER A 2 19.20 -7.33 -21.48
N LEU A 3 18.55 -7.09 -22.62
CA LEU A 3 17.32 -6.29 -22.67
C LEU A 3 16.22 -6.89 -21.78
N TRP A 4 16.14 -8.21 -21.70
CA TRP A 4 15.16 -8.93 -20.89
C TRP A 4 15.42 -8.82 -19.39
N ALA A 5 16.69 -8.85 -18.96
CA ALA A 5 17.05 -8.56 -17.57
C ALA A 5 16.67 -7.11 -17.20
N ALA A 6 16.96 -6.16 -18.09
CA ALA A 6 16.59 -4.76 -17.88
C ALA A 6 15.07 -4.57 -17.78
N GLN A 7 14.29 -5.31 -18.56
CA GLN A 7 12.82 -5.27 -18.51
C GLN A 7 12.29 -5.68 -17.12
N VAL A 8 12.81 -6.75 -16.52
CA VAL A 8 12.36 -7.23 -15.19
C VAL A 8 12.61 -6.16 -14.13
N TRP A 9 13.83 -5.61 -14.07
CA TRP A 9 14.18 -4.58 -13.10
C TRP A 9 13.44 -3.26 -13.32
N LEU A 10 13.22 -2.88 -14.58
CA LEU A 10 12.43 -1.71 -14.94
C LEU A 10 10.97 -1.89 -14.52
N GLY A 11 10.36 -3.04 -14.80
CA GLY A 11 9.00 -3.37 -14.38
C GLY A 11 8.84 -3.32 -12.86
N LEU A 12 9.78 -3.94 -12.11
CA LEU A 12 9.83 -3.87 -10.65
C LEU A 12 9.93 -2.42 -10.14
N SER A 13 10.80 -1.62 -10.75
CA SER A 13 10.99 -0.21 -10.37
C SER A 13 9.70 0.60 -10.58
N ILE A 14 9.04 0.43 -11.73
CA ILE A 14 7.75 1.08 -12.02
C ILE A 14 6.68 0.62 -11.02
N ALA A 15 6.65 -0.66 -10.67
CA ALA A 15 5.69 -1.19 -9.70
C ALA A 15 5.86 -0.51 -8.32
N VAL A 16 7.10 -0.40 -7.84
CA VAL A 16 7.44 0.27 -6.57
C VAL A 16 7.08 1.75 -6.62
N ILE A 17 7.36 2.44 -7.73
CA ILE A 17 6.98 3.85 -7.93
C ILE A 17 5.45 3.99 -7.85
N GLY A 18 4.69 3.14 -8.55
CA GLY A 18 3.23 3.18 -8.51
C GLY A 18 2.65 2.98 -7.12
N ILE A 19 3.17 2.00 -6.36
CA ILE A 19 2.77 1.75 -4.96
C ILE A 19 3.10 2.97 -4.07
N SER A 20 4.28 3.56 -4.25
CA SER A 20 4.70 4.75 -3.51
C SER A 20 3.80 5.96 -3.84
N MET A 21 3.47 6.14 -5.11
CA MET A 21 2.60 7.21 -5.59
C MET A 21 1.16 7.09 -5.07
N HIS A 22 0.69 5.88 -4.77
CA HIS A 22 -0.62 5.66 -4.16
C HIS A 22 -0.76 6.32 -2.78
N ARG A 23 0.37 6.61 -2.11
CA ARG A 23 0.42 7.30 -0.81
C ARG A 23 0.83 8.77 -0.88
N THR A 24 1.28 9.26 -2.04
CA THR A 24 1.65 10.67 -2.21
C THR A 24 0.45 11.51 -2.62
N GLY A 25 0.09 12.49 -1.80
CA GLY A 25 -0.97 13.46 -2.07
C GLY A 25 -1.66 13.93 -0.80
N PRO A 26 -2.29 15.11 -0.81
CA PRO A 26 -3.02 15.63 0.34
C PRO A 26 -4.13 14.65 0.76
N ALA A 27 -4.32 14.49 2.08
CA ALA A 27 -5.19 13.48 2.69
C ALA A 27 -6.62 13.45 2.11
N PHE A 28 -7.09 14.58 1.58
CA PHE A 28 -8.43 14.79 1.05
C PHE A 28 -8.60 14.43 -0.44
N ARG A 29 -7.51 14.32 -1.23
CA ARG A 29 -7.55 13.88 -2.63
C ARG A 29 -6.26 13.13 -2.98
N ARG A 30 -6.30 11.81 -2.85
CA ARG A 30 -5.24 10.94 -3.38
C ARG A 30 -5.34 10.86 -4.89
N HIS A 31 -4.22 11.01 -5.57
CA HIS A 31 -4.17 10.91 -7.02
C HIS A 31 -4.42 9.45 -7.46
N PRO A 32 -5.36 9.18 -8.40
CA PRO A 32 -5.76 7.81 -8.73
C PRO A 32 -4.73 7.03 -9.55
N PHE A 33 -3.62 7.67 -9.96
CA PHE A 33 -2.66 7.07 -10.89
C PHE A 33 -1.68 6.08 -10.26
N GLY A 34 -1.57 6.02 -8.92
CA GLY A 34 -0.65 5.06 -8.28
C GLY A 34 -0.96 3.59 -8.64
N THR A 35 -2.24 3.22 -8.58
CA THR A 35 -2.70 1.86 -8.90
C THR A 35 -2.45 1.44 -10.36
N PRO A 36 -2.83 2.22 -11.39
CA PRO A 36 -2.56 1.83 -12.78
C PRO A 36 -1.06 1.78 -13.08
N ILE A 37 -0.24 2.67 -12.50
CA ILE A 37 1.22 2.61 -12.66
C ILE A 37 1.79 1.34 -12.03
N ALA A 38 1.33 0.97 -10.83
CA ALA A 38 1.77 -0.25 -10.17
C ALA A 38 1.43 -1.50 -10.99
N LEU A 39 0.21 -1.57 -11.54
CA LEU A 39 -0.23 -2.67 -12.40
C LEU A 39 0.56 -2.72 -13.71
N LEU A 40 0.85 -1.57 -14.31
CA LEU A 40 1.69 -1.49 -15.50
C LEU A 40 3.10 -2.01 -15.23
N GLY A 41 3.70 -1.63 -14.09
CA GLY A 41 5.01 -2.15 -13.68
C GLY A 41 5.02 -3.67 -13.52
N LEU A 42 4.01 -4.24 -12.86
CA LEU A 42 3.84 -5.69 -12.75
C LEU A 42 3.63 -6.35 -14.12
N ALA A 43 2.84 -5.76 -15.01
CA ALA A 43 2.64 -6.29 -16.35
C ALA A 43 3.96 -6.31 -17.15
N VAL A 44 4.74 -5.23 -17.11
CA VAL A 44 6.07 -5.17 -17.73
C VAL A 44 7.02 -6.20 -17.12
N MET A 45 6.95 -6.41 -15.80
CA MET A 45 7.79 -7.36 -15.09
C MET A 45 7.42 -8.83 -15.36
N LEU A 46 6.17 -9.16 -15.72
CA LEU A 46 5.70 -10.55 -15.83
C LEU A 46 5.49 -11.01 -17.28
N ILE A 47 5.12 -10.10 -18.17
CA ILE A 47 4.82 -10.41 -19.57
C ILE A 47 6.09 -10.25 -20.40
N HIS A 48 6.64 -11.38 -20.86
CA HIS A 48 7.84 -11.41 -21.68
C HIS A 48 7.63 -12.24 -22.94
N VAL A 49 8.32 -11.85 -24.02
CA VAL A 49 8.33 -12.60 -25.29
C VAL A 49 9.40 -13.70 -25.25
N GLU A 50 10.54 -13.44 -24.61
CA GLU A 50 11.60 -14.41 -24.39
C GLU A 50 11.83 -14.62 -22.88
N GLN A 51 12.35 -15.80 -22.52
CA GLN A 51 12.68 -16.10 -21.13
C GLN A 51 13.82 -15.19 -20.66
N PRO A 52 13.66 -14.48 -19.52
CA PRO A 52 14.75 -13.69 -18.96
C PRO A 52 15.92 -14.59 -18.57
N PRO A 53 17.17 -14.07 -18.61
CA PRO A 53 18.31 -14.83 -18.13
C PRO A 53 18.23 -15.08 -16.62
N HIS A 54 19.09 -15.97 -16.11
CA HIS A 54 19.29 -16.09 -14.67
C HIS A 54 20.20 -14.94 -14.19
N PRO A 55 19.93 -14.32 -13.04
CA PRO A 55 18.98 -14.74 -11.97
C PRO A 55 17.55 -14.21 -12.08
N GLU A 56 17.24 -13.33 -13.03
CA GLU A 56 15.93 -12.67 -13.13
C GLU A 56 14.77 -13.64 -13.34
N LEU A 57 15.02 -14.77 -14.02
CA LEU A 57 14.04 -15.84 -14.17
C LEU A 57 13.52 -16.35 -12.83
N GLU A 58 14.39 -16.52 -11.83
CA GLU A 58 14.00 -16.99 -10.49
C GLU A 58 13.12 -15.96 -9.77
N VAL A 59 13.39 -14.67 -9.99
CA VAL A 59 12.58 -13.58 -9.43
C VAL A 59 11.18 -13.59 -10.05
N VAL A 60 11.09 -13.77 -11.36
CA VAL A 60 9.80 -13.81 -12.08
C VAL A 60 9.01 -15.07 -11.69
N SER A 61 9.65 -16.24 -11.62
CA SER A 61 8.97 -17.48 -11.20
C SER A 61 8.48 -17.38 -9.76
N ALA A 62 9.32 -16.91 -8.84
CA ALA A 62 8.94 -16.69 -7.45
C ALA A 62 7.79 -15.68 -7.30
N ALA A 63 7.76 -14.62 -8.12
CA ALA A 63 6.67 -13.65 -8.13
C ALA A 63 5.34 -14.27 -8.62
N VAL A 64 5.39 -15.09 -9.66
CA VAL A 64 4.21 -15.81 -10.18
C VAL A 64 3.70 -16.83 -9.16
N ASP A 65 4.59 -17.63 -8.57
CA ASP A 65 4.24 -18.60 -7.54
C ASP A 65 3.65 -17.91 -6.31
N ALA A 66 4.20 -16.76 -5.92
CA ALA A 66 3.66 -15.95 -4.84
C ALA A 66 2.27 -15.38 -5.16
N ALA A 67 2.01 -15.00 -6.41
CA ALA A 67 0.73 -14.43 -6.82
C ALA A 67 -0.44 -15.38 -6.56
N PHE A 68 -0.25 -16.69 -6.76
CA PHE A 68 -1.31 -17.69 -6.58
C PHE A 68 -1.90 -17.68 -5.17
N TRP A 69 -1.08 -17.60 -4.13
CA TRP A 69 -1.58 -17.57 -2.74
C TRP A 69 -1.82 -16.16 -2.20
N THR A 70 -1.08 -15.15 -2.66
CA THR A 70 -1.21 -13.76 -2.17
C THR A 70 -2.48 -13.08 -2.67
N ILE A 71 -2.87 -13.27 -3.94
CA ILE A 71 -4.09 -12.69 -4.52
C ILE A 71 -5.35 -13.10 -3.74
N PRO A 72 -5.65 -14.40 -3.52
CA PRO A 72 -6.81 -14.82 -2.75
C PRO A 72 -6.72 -14.34 -1.30
N ALA A 73 -5.53 -14.31 -0.68
CA ALA A 73 -5.36 -13.80 0.68
C ALA A 73 -5.68 -12.29 0.79
N LEU A 74 -5.24 -11.47 -0.18
CA LEU A 74 -5.54 -10.03 -0.23
C LEU A 74 -7.02 -9.75 -0.49
N LEU A 75 -7.62 -10.46 -1.45
CA LEU A 75 -9.06 -10.36 -1.72
C LEU A 75 -9.88 -10.80 -0.52
N GLY A 76 -9.48 -11.90 0.12
CA GLY A 76 -10.10 -12.41 1.33
C GLY A 76 -10.03 -11.39 2.48
N THR A 77 -8.85 -10.80 2.71
CA THR A 77 -8.66 -9.75 3.72
C THR A 77 -9.55 -8.54 3.45
N ARG A 78 -9.62 -8.07 2.20
CA ARG A 78 -10.50 -6.96 1.80
C ARG A 78 -11.97 -7.28 2.07
N LEU A 79 -12.40 -8.51 1.80
CA LEU A 79 -13.77 -8.97 2.05
C LEU A 79 -14.08 -9.05 3.55
N VAL A 80 -13.16 -9.60 4.36
CA VAL A 80 -13.28 -9.61 5.83
C VAL A 80 -13.42 -8.18 6.36
N LEU A 81 -12.56 -7.25 5.94
CA LEU A 81 -12.64 -5.84 6.35
C LEU A 81 -13.96 -5.19 5.94
N SER A 82 -14.49 -5.51 4.75
CA SER A 82 -15.79 -4.99 4.29
C SER A 82 -16.99 -5.59 5.03
N GLY A 83 -16.82 -6.79 5.59
CA GLY A 83 -17.84 -7.50 6.37
C GLY A 83 -17.79 -7.23 7.87
N ALA A 84 -16.67 -6.71 8.37
CA ALA A 84 -16.44 -6.44 9.78
C ALA A 84 -17.38 -5.34 10.31
N PRO A 85 -17.88 -5.47 11.56
CA PRO A 85 -18.79 -4.49 12.14
C PRO A 85 -18.03 -3.23 12.57
N LEU A 86 -17.92 -2.23 11.68
CA LEU A 86 -17.33 -0.93 12.06
C LEU A 86 -18.29 -0.07 12.91
N TYR A 87 -19.60 -0.31 12.80
CA TYR A 87 -20.66 0.41 13.53
C TYR A 87 -21.89 -0.50 13.72
N TRP A 88 -21.71 -1.63 14.41
CA TRP A 88 -22.80 -2.56 14.81
C TRP A 88 -23.59 -3.27 13.70
N LYS A 89 -23.30 -3.02 12.42
CA LYS A 89 -23.88 -3.77 11.30
C LYS A 89 -22.81 -4.61 10.63
N SER A 90 -22.73 -5.89 11.00
CA SER A 90 -21.89 -6.86 10.29
C SER A 90 -22.57 -7.30 9.00
N ARG A 91 -21.77 -7.66 8.01
CA ARG A 91 -22.24 -8.35 6.80
C ARG A 91 -21.63 -9.76 6.82
N PRO A 92 -22.38 -10.80 7.22
CA PRO A 92 -21.81 -12.14 7.46
C PRO A 92 -21.34 -12.81 6.16
N LEU A 93 -22.01 -12.54 5.03
CA LEU A 93 -21.65 -13.10 3.72
C LEU A 93 -20.22 -12.73 3.26
N PRO A 94 -19.85 -11.43 3.14
CA PRO A 94 -18.48 -11.06 2.77
C PRO A 94 -17.46 -11.50 3.83
N LEU A 95 -17.86 -11.60 5.11
CA LEU A 95 -16.97 -12.06 6.17
C LEU A 95 -16.62 -13.55 5.99
N LEU A 96 -17.62 -14.41 5.76
CA LEU A 96 -17.40 -15.84 5.49
C LEU A 96 -16.63 -16.06 4.18
N ALA A 97 -17.03 -15.38 3.09
CA ALA A 97 -16.32 -15.47 1.82
C ALA A 97 -14.86 -15.03 1.94
N GLY A 98 -14.61 -13.97 2.73
CA GLY A 98 -13.27 -13.49 3.01
C GLY A 98 -12.40 -14.52 3.73
N TRP A 99 -12.94 -15.17 4.76
CA TRP A 99 -12.23 -16.25 5.46
C TRP A 99 -11.96 -17.47 4.59
N VAL A 100 -12.93 -17.88 3.75
CA VAL A 100 -12.74 -18.99 2.80
C VAL A 100 -11.59 -18.70 1.84
N LEU A 101 -11.49 -17.47 1.32
CA LEU A 101 -10.39 -17.06 0.44
C LEU A 101 -9.04 -17.02 1.15
N ILE A 102 -8.98 -16.56 2.40
CA ILE A 102 -7.75 -16.59 3.19
C ILE A 102 -7.29 -18.04 3.40
N VAL A 103 -8.20 -18.94 3.78
CA VAL A 103 -7.90 -20.37 3.95
C VAL A 103 -7.44 -20.98 2.63
N ALA A 104 -8.09 -20.66 1.51
CA ALA A 104 -7.68 -21.14 0.19
C ALA A 104 -6.26 -20.69 -0.18
N GLY A 105 -5.91 -19.43 0.11
CA GLY A 105 -4.55 -18.92 -0.08
C GLY A 105 -3.52 -19.70 0.74
N TRP A 106 -3.80 -19.95 2.02
CA TRP A 106 -2.93 -20.77 2.87
C TRP A 106 -2.79 -22.21 2.38
N LEU A 107 -3.89 -22.85 1.96
CA LEU A 107 -3.85 -24.21 1.43
C LEU A 107 -2.97 -24.29 0.18
N GLN A 108 -3.07 -23.32 -0.74
CA GLN A 108 -2.20 -23.24 -1.90
C GLN A 108 -0.72 -23.04 -1.53
N TYR A 109 -0.44 -22.17 -0.56
CA TYR A 109 0.92 -21.97 -0.05
C TYR A 109 1.51 -23.30 0.48
N TYR A 110 0.76 -24.00 1.33
CA TYR A 110 1.22 -25.28 1.89
C TYR A 110 1.37 -26.38 0.83
N SER A 111 0.50 -26.44 -0.17
CA SER A 111 0.59 -27.44 -1.24
C SER A 111 1.81 -27.26 -2.13
N THR A 112 2.21 -26.01 -2.37
CA THR A 112 3.30 -25.70 -3.31
C THR A 112 4.65 -25.62 -2.62
N SER A 113 4.71 -25.08 -1.39
CA SER A 113 5.98 -24.78 -0.73
C SER A 113 6.48 -25.87 0.22
N SER A 114 5.62 -26.81 0.65
CA SER A 114 5.95 -27.91 1.59
C SER A 114 7.02 -27.53 2.64
N PRO A 115 6.79 -26.46 3.44
CA PRO A 115 7.86 -25.79 4.18
C PRO A 115 8.49 -26.72 5.21
N SER A 116 9.81 -26.84 5.17
CA SER A 116 10.60 -27.56 6.16
C SER A 116 10.93 -26.71 7.38
N LEU A 117 11.38 -27.32 8.48
CA LEU A 117 11.79 -26.60 9.69
C LEU A 117 12.98 -25.64 9.42
N THR A 118 13.84 -25.99 8.46
CA THR A 118 14.93 -25.14 7.97
C THR A 118 14.42 -23.93 7.20
N ASP A 119 13.33 -24.06 6.43
CA ASP A 119 12.70 -22.93 5.74
C ASP A 119 12.03 -21.97 6.71
N ALA A 120 11.44 -22.50 7.79
CA ALA A 120 10.90 -21.67 8.86
C ALA A 120 11.99 -20.87 9.58
N LEU A 121 13.18 -21.46 9.80
CA LEU A 121 14.32 -20.76 10.39
C LEU A 121 14.93 -19.71 9.43
N SER A 122 15.03 -20.02 8.14
CA SER A 122 15.51 -19.06 7.13
C SER A 122 14.53 -17.90 6.96
N ALA A 123 13.22 -18.17 6.95
CA ALA A 123 12.18 -17.15 7.01
C ALA A 123 12.31 -16.29 8.29
N GLY A 124 12.60 -16.91 9.43
CA GLY A 124 12.95 -16.21 10.68
C GLY A 124 14.13 -15.26 10.53
N GLY A 125 15.18 -15.68 9.81
CA GLY A 125 16.31 -14.82 9.46
C GLY A 125 15.92 -13.65 8.56
N SER A 126 15.08 -13.89 7.55
CA SER A 126 14.60 -12.82 6.67
C SER A 126 13.75 -11.77 7.40
N LEU A 127 13.01 -12.16 8.45
CA LEU A 127 12.25 -11.22 9.28
C LEU A 127 13.18 -10.20 9.96
N ILE A 128 14.37 -10.60 10.39
CA ILE A 128 15.36 -9.67 10.96
C ILE A 128 15.79 -8.65 9.90
N GLY A 129 16.03 -9.09 8.66
CA GLY A 129 16.35 -8.20 7.54
C GLY A 129 15.23 -7.20 7.24
N ILE A 130 13.96 -7.66 7.26
CA ILE A 130 12.78 -6.81 7.08
C ILE A 130 12.66 -5.78 8.21
N LEU A 131 12.86 -6.20 9.46
CA LEU A 131 12.80 -5.30 10.62
C LEU A 131 13.93 -4.26 10.56
N LEU A 132 15.13 -4.67 10.15
CA LEU A 132 16.26 -3.77 9.98
C LEU A 132 16.00 -2.74 8.87
N SER A 133 15.50 -3.16 7.71
CA SER A 133 15.19 -2.24 6.61
C SER A 133 14.09 -1.24 6.99
N LEU A 134 13.08 -1.69 7.74
CA LEU A 134 12.06 -0.81 8.30
C LEU A 134 12.65 0.19 9.29
N ALA A 135 13.57 -0.24 10.16
CA ALA A 135 14.24 0.64 11.11
C ALA A 135 15.08 1.71 10.38
N VAL A 136 15.81 1.33 9.32
CA VAL A 136 16.55 2.27 8.47
C VAL A 136 15.59 3.25 7.78
N PHE A 137 14.48 2.77 7.23
CA PHE A 137 13.47 3.63 6.62
C PHE A 137 12.92 4.66 7.60
N VAL A 138 12.56 4.24 8.82
CA VAL A 138 12.09 5.15 9.88
C VAL A 138 13.17 6.18 10.26
N LEU A 139 14.43 5.76 10.35
CA LEU A 139 15.55 6.68 10.59
C LEU A 139 15.70 7.71 9.48
N CYS A 140 15.59 7.29 8.21
CA CYS A 140 15.61 8.18 7.05
C CYS A 140 14.46 9.19 7.10
N VAL A 141 13.22 8.74 7.31
CA VAL A 141 12.05 9.62 7.44
C VAL A 141 12.25 10.62 8.57
N ARG A 142 12.66 10.15 9.75
CA ARG A 142 12.91 11.03 10.91
C ARG A 142 14.02 12.05 10.63
N THR A 143 15.03 11.67 9.86
CA THR A 143 16.13 12.58 9.48
C THR A 143 15.64 13.62 8.48
N ALA A 144 14.85 13.20 7.48
CA ALA A 144 14.26 14.09 6.49
C ALA A 144 13.29 15.10 7.14
N GLU A 145 12.43 14.64 8.06
CA GLU A 145 11.54 15.52 8.83
C GLU A 145 12.32 16.53 9.65
N ARG A 146 13.41 16.12 10.32
CA ARG A 146 14.27 17.03 11.09
C ARG A 146 15.00 18.07 10.23
N MET A 147 15.32 17.73 8.98
CA MET A 147 15.96 18.64 8.03
C MET A 147 14.98 19.57 7.34
N THR A 148 13.69 19.23 7.33
CA THR A 148 12.65 20.07 6.74
C THR A 148 12.38 21.24 7.70
N PRO A 149 12.59 22.50 7.27
CA PRO A 149 12.24 23.65 8.10
C PRO A 149 10.77 23.54 8.50
N GLN A 150 10.47 23.74 9.79
CA GLN A 150 9.09 23.87 10.21
C GLN A 150 8.48 25.07 9.47
N GLU A 151 7.35 24.85 8.80
CA GLU A 151 6.58 25.97 8.29
C GLU A 151 6.28 26.90 9.47
N PRO A 152 6.47 28.22 9.32
CA PRO A 152 6.14 29.15 10.38
C PRO A 152 4.70 28.91 10.81
N GLU A 153 4.44 28.98 12.11
CA GLU A 153 3.07 28.93 12.62
C GLU A 153 2.23 29.91 11.80
N THR A 154 1.14 29.41 11.22
CA THR A 154 0.23 30.25 10.47
C THR A 154 -0.22 31.38 11.38
N GLU A 155 0.01 32.63 10.96
CA GLU A 155 -0.44 33.78 11.72
C GLU A 155 -1.94 33.64 12.02
N GLY A 156 -2.33 34.05 13.22
CA GLY A 156 -3.74 34.08 13.59
C GLY A 156 -4.53 34.96 12.61
N LEU A 157 -5.83 34.70 12.50
CA LEU A 157 -6.72 35.46 11.63
C LEU A 157 -6.55 36.96 11.86
N ASP A 158 -6.27 37.71 10.79
CA ASP A 158 -6.32 39.18 10.84
C ASP A 158 -7.73 39.64 11.22
N GLU A 159 -7.89 40.85 11.75
CA GLU A 159 -9.18 41.42 12.13
C GLU A 159 -10.21 41.36 10.98
N ARG A 160 -9.74 41.50 9.73
CA ARG A 160 -10.60 41.40 8.54
C ARG A 160 -11.05 39.97 8.30
N GLU A 161 -10.15 39.00 8.41
CA GLU A 161 -10.45 37.59 8.21
C GLU A 161 -11.34 37.07 9.32
N MET A 162 -11.10 37.49 10.57
CA MET A 162 -11.95 37.18 11.70
C MET A 162 -13.38 37.72 11.49
N LYS A 163 -13.54 38.98 11.06
CA LYS A 163 -14.86 39.54 10.74
C LYS A 163 -15.54 38.79 9.59
N TYR A 164 -14.76 38.42 8.56
CA TYR A 164 -15.28 37.66 7.43
C TYR A 164 -15.76 36.27 7.85
N VAL A 165 -14.92 35.50 8.55
CA VAL A 165 -15.25 34.16 9.06
C VAL A 165 -16.42 34.22 10.04
N ALA A 166 -16.45 35.21 10.94
CA ALA A 166 -17.59 35.42 11.84
C ALA A 166 -18.89 35.71 11.07
N SER A 167 -18.84 36.51 10.00
CA SER A 167 -20.01 36.77 9.16
C SER A 167 -20.51 35.52 8.43
N VAL A 168 -19.60 34.69 7.93
CA VAL A 168 -19.93 33.42 7.26
C VAL A 168 -20.54 32.43 8.25
N LEU A 169 -19.96 32.30 9.44
CA LEU A 169 -20.47 31.46 10.51
C LEU A 169 -21.84 31.90 10.99
N ARG A 170 -22.05 33.21 11.25
CA ARG A 170 -23.36 33.77 11.64
C ARG A 170 -24.44 33.46 10.60
N ARG A 171 -24.12 33.64 9.31
CA ARG A 171 -25.03 33.36 8.19
C ARG A 171 -25.42 31.89 8.09
N HIS A 172 -24.50 30.96 8.38
CA HIS A 172 -24.77 29.52 8.32
C HIS A 172 -25.39 28.96 9.60
N LEU A 173 -25.16 29.59 10.74
CA LEU A 173 -25.73 29.21 12.03
C LEU A 173 -27.12 29.81 12.27
N GLY A 174 -27.62 30.67 11.36
CA GLY A 174 -28.93 31.29 11.47
C GLY A 174 -29.04 32.25 12.65
N VAL A 175 -27.91 32.81 13.10
CA VAL A 175 -27.90 33.87 14.12
C VAL A 175 -28.13 35.18 13.38
N ASP A 176 -29.41 35.48 13.15
CA ASP A 176 -29.84 36.79 12.70
C ASP A 176 -29.70 37.77 13.87
N ASP A 177 -29.02 38.89 13.64
CA ASP A 177 -28.97 40.01 14.59
C ASP A 177 -30.38 40.63 14.64
N GLU A 178 -31.22 40.22 15.59
CA GLU A 178 -32.32 41.08 16.04
C GLU A 178 -31.73 42.27 16.83
N PRO A 179 -32.27 43.49 16.62
CA PRO A 179 -31.68 44.75 17.08
C PRO A 179 -31.64 44.93 18.61
#